data_AF-A0A2T6NT96-F1
#
_entry.id   AF-A0A2T6NT96-F1
#
_cell.length_a   1.000
_cell.length_b   1.000
_cell.length_c   1.000
_cell.angle_alpha   90.00
_cell.angle_beta   90.00
_cell.angle_gamma   90.00
#
_symmetry.space_group_name_H-M   'P 1'
#
loop_
_entity.id
_entity.type
_entity.pdbx_description
1 polymer ?
#
loop_
_entity_poly.entity_id
_entity_poly.type
_entity_poly.pdbx_seq_one_letter_code
_entity_poly.pdbx_strand_id
1 'polypeptide(L)'
;MGDTNINSKEMEQKITLQELRDFALSDSDETRPVVIELDVDFPQVEVKRGFLGRLRPKRVLELSPRAQEKVKEIETAAREKIPKVITHKVKWLSAAHAFMARVTPEELRVLVTMKEIRGVRLRKE
;
A
#
# COMPACT_ATOMS: atom_id res chain seq x y z
N MET A 1 -17.76 20.41 -11.13
CA MET A 1 -17.35 19.40 -10.14
C MET A 1 -17.20 18.10 -10.90
N GLY A 2 -15.97 17.64 -11.11
CA GLY A 2 -15.71 16.44 -11.88
C GLY A 2 -15.95 15.24 -10.99
N ASP A 3 -17.03 14.51 -11.26
CA ASP A 3 -17.26 13.20 -10.65
C ASP A 3 -16.05 12.34 -11.00
N THR A 4 -15.20 12.12 -10.00
CA THR A 4 -14.13 11.12 -10.10
C THR A 4 -14.88 9.79 -10.12
N ASN A 5 -15.23 9.35 -11.32
CA ASN A 5 -15.95 8.10 -11.56
C ASN A 5 -14.97 6.96 -11.23
N ILE A 6 -14.80 6.70 -9.95
CA ILE A 6 -13.95 5.62 -9.46
C ILE A 6 -14.65 4.36 -9.89
N ASN A 7 -14.00 3.61 -10.76
CA ASN A 7 -14.46 2.31 -11.16
C ASN A 7 -14.58 1.46 -9.88
N SER A 8 -15.81 1.15 -9.47
CA SER A 8 -16.10 0.39 -8.24
C SER A 8 -15.25 -0.89 -8.14
N LYS A 9 -14.95 -1.49 -9.29
CA LYS A 9 -14.10 -2.66 -9.43
C LYS A 9 -12.64 -2.44 -8.99
N GLU A 10 -12.05 -1.26 -9.24
CA GLU A 10 -10.67 -0.97 -8.83
C GLU A 10 -10.58 -0.75 -7.32
N MET A 11 -11.59 -0.09 -6.74
CA MET A 11 -11.71 0.08 -5.30
C MET A 11 -11.89 -1.26 -4.58
N GLU A 12 -12.67 -2.18 -5.15
CA GLU A 12 -12.84 -3.53 -4.61
C GLU A 12 -11.55 -4.35 -4.63
N GLN A 13 -10.68 -4.16 -5.63
CA GLN A 13 -9.41 -4.87 -5.74
C GLN A 13 -8.37 -4.38 -4.72
N LYS A 14 -8.27 -3.07 -4.52
CA LYS A 14 -7.25 -2.45 -3.65
C LYS A 14 -7.68 -2.33 -2.19
N ILE A 15 -8.97 -2.26 -1.91
CA ILE A 15 -9.52 -2.22 -0.54
C ILE A 15 -10.27 -3.53 -0.28
N THR A 16 -9.71 -4.37 0.57
CA THR A 16 -10.33 -5.67 0.90
C THR A 16 -11.42 -5.57 1.98
N LEU A 17 -11.32 -4.59 2.89
CA LEU A 17 -12.26 -4.43 4.00
C LEU A 17 -13.46 -3.57 3.58
N GLN A 18 -14.67 -4.09 3.77
CA GLN A 18 -15.91 -3.37 3.45
C GLN A 18 -16.00 -2.02 4.18
N GLU A 19 -15.65 -1.99 5.47
CA GLU A 19 -15.64 -0.76 6.27
C GLU A 19 -14.80 0.37 5.64
N LEU A 20 -13.65 0.03 5.05
CA LEU A 20 -12.78 1.01 4.41
C LEU A 20 -13.35 1.46 3.05
N ARG A 21 -14.14 0.61 2.38
CA ARG A 21 -14.89 0.98 1.16
C ARG A 21 -16.04 1.93 1.50
N ASP A 22 -16.79 1.62 2.55
CA ASP A 22 -17.91 2.46 3.01
C ASP A 22 -17.38 3.83 3.44
N PHE A 23 -16.23 3.85 4.13
CA PHE A 23 -15.52 5.09 4.43
C PHE A 23 -15.13 5.86 3.15
N ALA A 24 -14.56 5.20 2.14
CA ALA A 24 -14.19 5.82 0.87
C ALA A 24 -15.40 6.38 0.10
N LEU A 25 -16.61 5.85 0.31
CA LEU A 25 -17.85 6.32 -0.31
C LEU A 25 -18.58 7.40 0.50
N SER A 26 -18.09 7.71 1.71
CA SER A 26 -18.68 8.76 2.54
C SER A 26 -18.24 10.16 2.10
N ASP A 27 -19.07 11.16 2.43
CA ASP A 27 -18.78 12.60 2.29
C ASP A 27 -18.28 13.20 3.61
N SER A 28 -17.63 12.39 4.44
CA SER A 28 -17.09 12.82 5.74
C SER A 28 -15.72 13.48 5.58
N ASP A 29 -15.43 14.48 6.42
CA ASP A 29 -14.08 15.04 6.57
C ASP A 29 -13.24 14.29 7.64
N GLU A 30 -13.81 13.24 8.25
CA GLU A 30 -13.09 12.43 9.23
C GLU A 30 -11.90 11.72 8.61
N THR A 31 -10.80 11.65 9.36
CA THR A 31 -9.60 10.94 8.92
C THR A 31 -9.48 9.58 9.58
N ARG A 32 -9.03 8.57 8.83
CA ARG A 32 -8.75 7.23 9.37
C ARG A 32 -7.29 6.82 9.17
N PRO A 33 -6.68 6.15 10.15
CA PRO A 33 -5.32 5.66 10.01
C PRO A 33 -5.27 4.46 9.07
N VAL A 34 -4.44 4.55 8.04
CA VAL A 34 -4.30 3.52 7.01
C VAL A 34 -2.85 3.16 6.77
N VAL A 35 -2.66 1.95 6.24
CA VAL A 35 -1.43 1.47 5.61
C VAL A 35 -1.68 1.35 4.12
N ILE A 36 -0.84 2.01 3.33
CA ILE A 36 -0.90 2.07 1.87
C ILE A 36 0.26 1.24 1.33
N GLU A 37 -0.04 0.09 0.74
CA GLU A 37 0.93 -0.89 0.25
C GLU A 37 1.29 -0.60 -1.22
N LEU A 38 2.58 -0.56 -1.55
CA LEU A 38 3.02 -0.36 -2.93
C LEU A 38 2.95 -1.66 -3.75
N ASP A 39 2.76 -1.51 -5.06
CA ASP A 39 2.77 -2.60 -6.03
C ASP A 39 4.20 -3.00 -6.41
N VAL A 40 4.95 -3.50 -5.42
CA VAL A 40 6.33 -3.96 -5.59
C VAL A 40 6.49 -5.41 -5.16
N ASP A 41 7.44 -6.08 -5.79
CA ASP A 41 7.82 -7.44 -5.43
C ASP A 41 8.60 -7.44 -4.11
N PHE A 42 8.19 -8.30 -3.18
CA PHE A 42 8.92 -8.50 -1.93
C PHE A 42 10.08 -9.48 -2.13
N PRO A 43 11.23 -9.26 -1.46
CA PRO A 43 12.31 -10.24 -1.43
C PRO A 43 11.80 -11.59 -0.91
N GLN A 44 12.08 -12.66 -1.65
CA GLN A 44 11.72 -14.01 -1.22
C GLN A 44 12.69 -14.50 -0.14
N VAL A 45 12.22 -15.30 0.81
CA VAL A 45 13.07 -15.87 1.87
C VAL A 45 13.24 -17.36 1.62
N GLU A 46 14.48 -17.80 1.42
CA GLU A 46 14.80 -19.23 1.41
C GLU A 46 14.69 -19.76 2.84
N VAL A 47 13.86 -20.78 3.06
CA VAL A 47 13.68 -21.42 4.36
C VAL A 47 14.37 -22.77 4.41
N LYS A 48 15.04 -23.08 5.51
CA LYS A 48 15.61 -24.40 5.78
C LYS A 48 14.79 -25.12 6.85
N ARG A 49 14.54 -26.41 6.63
CA ARG A 49 13.92 -27.29 7.63
C ARG A 49 14.96 -27.69 8.68
N GLY A 50 14.72 -27.34 9.94
CA GLY A 50 15.57 -27.70 11.07
C GLY A 50 15.33 -29.14 11.55
N PHE A 51 16.21 -29.61 12.45
CA PHE A 51 16.24 -30.98 13.00
C PHE A 51 14.94 -31.42 13.71
N LEU A 52 14.08 -30.47 14.09
CA LEU A 52 12.78 -30.72 14.72
C LEU A 52 11.59 -30.30 13.84
N GLY A 53 11.77 -30.25 12.51
CA GLY A 53 10.73 -29.83 11.57
C GLY A 53 10.42 -28.32 11.57
N ARG A 54 11.01 -27.54 12.48
CA ARG A 54 10.87 -26.08 12.52
C ARG A 54 11.52 -25.44 11.29
N LEU A 55 10.77 -24.59 10.58
CA LEU A 55 11.30 -23.77 9.49
C LEU A 55 12.11 -22.61 10.09
N ARG A 56 13.32 -22.40 9.57
CA ARG A 56 14.14 -21.22 9.90
C ARG A 56 14.52 -20.48 8.62
N PRO A 57 14.51 -19.14 8.61
CA PRO A 57 15.03 -18.38 7.48
C PRO A 57 16.52 -18.69 7.29
N LYS A 58 16.91 -19.02 6.06
CA LYS A 58 18.30 -19.32 5.69
C LYS A 58 18.96 -18.09 5.07
N ARG A 59 18.31 -17.48 4.08
CA ARG A 59 18.74 -16.23 3.45
C ARG A 59 17.58 -15.52 2.77
N VAL A 60 17.70 -14.22 2.60
CA VAL A 60 16.86 -13.44 1.70
C VAL A 60 17.42 -13.59 0.28
N LEU A 61 16.57 -13.96 -0.66
CA LEU A 61 16.91 -14.01 -2.08
C LEU A 61 16.88 -12.59 -2.63
N GLU A 62 17.98 -12.18 -3.25
CA GLU A 62 18.04 -10.90 -3.93
C GLU A 62 17.07 -10.89 -5.11
N LEU A 63 16.40 -9.75 -5.30
CA LEU A 63 15.62 -9.49 -6.49
C LEU A 63 16.55 -9.41 -7.70
N SER A 64 16.06 -9.83 -8.88
CA SER A 64 16.80 -9.62 -10.12
C SER A 64 17.05 -8.12 -10.36
N PRO A 65 18.11 -7.72 -11.09
CA PRO A 65 18.39 -6.30 -11.36
C PRO A 65 17.18 -5.55 -11.93
N ARG A 66 16.43 -6.20 -12.84
CA ARG A 66 15.20 -5.65 -13.43
C ARG A 66 14.09 -5.45 -12.39
N ALA A 67 13.94 -6.39 -11.46
CA ALA A 67 12.97 -6.25 -10.37
C ALA A 67 13.38 -5.14 -9.40
N GLN A 68 14.67 -5.03 -9.05
CA GLN A 68 15.20 -3.94 -8.22
C GLN A 68 14.95 -2.56 -8.85
N GLU A 69 15.16 -2.44 -10.16
CA GLU A 69 14.89 -1.21 -10.89
C GLU A 69 13.40 -0.84 -10.86
N LYS A 70 12.50 -1.82 -11.10
CA LYS A 70 11.05 -1.62 -10.99
C LYS A 70 10.63 -1.18 -9.59
N VAL A 71 11.17 -1.80 -8.53
CA VAL A 71 10.92 -1.38 -7.14
C VAL A 71 11.33 0.08 -6.96
N LYS A 72 12.54 0.44 -7.41
CA LYS A 72 13.06 1.80 -7.28
C LYS A 72 12.20 2.83 -8.03
N GLU A 73 11.74 2.50 -9.23
CA GLU A 73 10.86 3.36 -10.02
C GLU A 73 9.53 3.63 -9.29
N ILE A 74 8.87 2.55 -8.83
CA ILE A 74 7.59 2.63 -8.12
C ILE A 74 7.74 3.37 -6.79
N GLU A 75 8.79 3.07 -6.02
CA GLU A 75 9.08 3.78 -4.77
C GLU A 75 9.31 5.28 -5.01
N THR A 76 10.11 5.63 -6.02
CA THR A 76 10.41 7.04 -6.32
C THR A 76 9.13 7.78 -6.70
N ALA A 77 8.32 7.21 -7.59
CA ALA A 77 7.04 7.79 -8.00
C ALA A 77 6.06 7.91 -6.82
N ALA A 78 5.95 6.88 -5.99
CA ALA A 78 5.05 6.89 -4.83
C ALA A 78 5.48 7.91 -3.76
N ARG A 79 6.79 8.01 -3.49
CA ARG A 79 7.36 8.99 -2.54
C ARG A 79 7.15 10.42 -2.99
N GLU A 80 7.07 10.67 -4.30
CA GLU A 80 6.77 12.01 -4.83
C GLU A 80 5.26 12.31 -4.81
N LYS A 81 4.42 11.34 -5.20
CA LYS A 81 2.98 11.56 -5.41
C LYS A 81 2.15 11.48 -4.14
N ILE A 82 2.37 10.49 -3.29
CA ILE A 82 1.52 10.24 -2.10
C ILE A 82 1.50 11.44 -1.14
N PRO A 83 2.64 12.10 -0.82
CA PRO A 83 2.63 13.29 0.02
C PRO A 83 1.92 14.50 -0.59
N LYS A 84 1.69 14.53 -1.91
CA LYS A 84 0.91 15.59 -2.57
C LYS A 84 -0.59 15.34 -2.48
N VAL A 85 -1.01 14.09 -2.32
CA VAL A 85 -2.41 13.71 -2.15
C VAL A 85 -2.83 13.84 -0.69
N ILE A 86 -1.99 13.41 0.25
CA ILE A 86 -2.34 13.34 1.66
C ILE A 86 -1.95 14.65 2.36
N THR A 87 -2.94 15.35 2.90
CA THR A 87 -2.78 16.58 3.67
C THR A 87 -2.08 16.37 5.01
N HIS A 88 -2.23 15.18 5.60
CA HIS A 88 -1.68 14.81 6.89
C HIS A 88 -0.26 14.21 6.80
N LYS A 89 0.39 14.04 7.95
CA LYS A 89 1.73 13.46 8.02
C LYS A 89 1.77 12.03 7.45
N VAL A 90 2.63 11.84 6.47
CA VAL A 90 2.92 10.54 5.85
C VAL A 90 4.22 9.97 6.42
N LYS A 91 4.21 8.71 6.83
CA LYS A 91 5.40 7.97 7.29
C LYS A 91 5.72 6.85 6.31
N TRP A 92 6.96 6.83 5.80
CA TRP A 92 7.46 5.75 4.97
C TRP A 92 7.93 4.56 5.82
N LEU A 93 7.53 3.35 5.43
CA LEU A 93 7.91 2.06 6.03
C LEU A 93 8.71 1.26 5.00
N SER A 94 10.02 1.52 4.89
CA SER A 94 10.89 0.93 3.87
C SER A 94 10.86 -0.60 3.83
N ALA A 95 10.90 -1.25 5.00
CA ALA A 95 10.89 -2.72 5.08
C ALA A 95 9.57 -3.36 4.59
N ALA A 96 8.47 -2.60 4.57
CA ALA A 96 7.16 -3.07 4.15
C ALA A 96 6.77 -2.53 2.76
N HIS A 97 7.63 -1.71 2.14
CA HIS A 97 7.31 -0.94 0.94
C HIS A 97 5.92 -0.27 1.02
N ALA A 98 5.66 0.41 2.15
CA ALA A 98 4.34 0.93 2.46
C ALA A 98 4.42 2.31 3.12
N PHE A 99 3.32 3.06 3.03
CA PHE A 99 3.14 4.31 3.75
C PHE A 99 2.12 4.14 4.87
N MET A 100 2.32 4.85 5.96
CA MET A 100 1.35 5.00 7.03
C MET A 100 0.92 6.46 7.08
N ALA A 101 -0.39 6.69 7.07
CA ALA A 101 -0.95 8.03 7.11
C ALA A 101 -2.35 8.02 7.72
N ARG A 102 -2.87 9.20 8.02
CA ARG A 102 -4.31 9.39 8.20
C ARG A 102 -4.85 9.98 6.90
N VAL A 103 -5.96 9.44 6.42
CA VAL A 103 -6.56 9.86 5.14
C VAL A 103 -8.04 10.17 5.30
N THR A 104 -8.54 11.16 4.56
CA THR A 104 -9.98 11.39 4.36
C THR A 104 -10.55 10.41 3.32
N PRO A 105 -11.88 10.31 3.18
CA PRO A 105 -12.52 9.58 2.10
C PRO A 105 -12.06 10.02 0.71
N GLU A 106 -11.94 11.34 0.48
CA GLU A 106 -11.49 11.89 -0.81
C GLU A 106 -10.04 11.52 -1.12
N GLU A 107 -9.15 11.64 -0.14
CA GLU A 107 -7.75 11.25 -0.32
C GLU A 107 -7.65 9.74 -0.59
N LEU A 108 -8.43 8.92 0.12
CA LEU A 108 -8.49 7.48 -0.09
C LEU A 108 -8.97 7.12 -1.50
N ARG A 109 -9.99 7.82 -1.99
CA ARG A 109 -10.51 7.72 -3.35
C ARG A 109 -9.44 8.02 -4.41
N VAL A 110 -8.62 9.04 -4.19
CA VAL A 110 -7.49 9.36 -5.08
C VAL A 110 -6.41 8.27 -4.99
N LEU A 111 -6.04 7.84 -3.79
CA LEU A 111 -5.02 6.80 -3.58
C LEU A 111 -5.35 5.49 -4.29
N VAL A 112 -6.60 5.04 -4.26
CA VAL A 112 -6.98 3.78 -4.94
C VAL A 112 -6.91 3.88 -6.47
N THR A 113 -6.82 5.06 -7.07
CA THR A 113 -6.64 5.21 -8.52
C THR A 113 -5.17 5.21 -8.93
N MET A 114 -4.24 5.25 -7.98
CA MET A 114 -2.81 5.28 -8.27
C MET A 114 -2.30 3.90 -8.68
N LYS A 115 -1.51 3.84 -9.76
CA LYS A 115 -0.90 2.61 -10.28
C LYS A 115 0.17 2.04 -9.35
N GLU A 116 0.80 2.89 -8.54
CA GLU A 116 1.86 2.51 -7.62
C GLU A 116 1.31 1.79 -6.37
N ILE A 117 -0.01 1.82 -6.14
CA ILE A 117 -0.66 1.29 -4.95
C ILE A 117 -1.28 -0.06 -5.25
N ARG A 118 -0.81 -1.08 -4.52
CA ARG A 118 -1.37 -2.43 -4.54
C ARG A 118 -2.63 -2.54 -3.70
N GLY A 119 -2.67 -1.86 -2.56
CA GLY A 119 -3.81 -1.92 -1.67
C GLY A 119 -3.72 -0.98 -0.49
N VAL A 120 -4.86 -0.79 0.18
CA VAL A 120 -4.98 0.04 1.38
C VAL A 120 -5.69 -0.75 2.48
N ARG A 121 -5.15 -0.70 3.69
CA ARG A 121 -5.68 -1.40 4.87
C ARG A 121 -5.85 -0.45 6.04
N LEU A 122 -6.84 -0.72 6.88
CA LEU A 122 -6.96 -0.04 8.17
C LEU A 122 -5.78 -0.42 9.06
N ARG A 123 -5.20 0.58 9.72
CA ARG A 123 -4.25 0.34 10.79
C ARG A 123 -5.05 -0.03 12.04
N LYS A 124 -4.99 -1.29 12.46
CA LYS A 124 -5.47 -1.68 13.79
C LYS A 124 -4.58 -1.00 14.83
N GLU A 125 -5.22 -0.32 15.78
CA GLU A 125 -4.55 0.29 16.93
C GLU A 125 -3.93 -0.77 17.84
#